data_AF-A0A0L7KZB5-F1
#
_entry.id   AF-A0A0L7KZB5-F1
#
_cell.length_a   1.000
_cell.length_b   1.000
_cell.length_c   1.000
_cell.angle_alpha   90.00
_cell.angle_beta   90.00
_cell.angle_gamma   90.00
#
_symmetry.space_group_name_H-M   'P 1'
#
loop_
_entity.id
_entity.type
_entity.pdbx_description
1 polymer ?
#
loop_
_entity_poly.entity_id
_entity_poly.type
_entity_poly.pdbx_seq_one_letter_code
_entity_poly.pdbx_strand_id
1 'polypeptide(L)'
;MNDDGNIRSDISGFSTTRSREKIYNVAPVQKLASAVLILARGGSKGVRLKNLQKVGGRTLIRNTVETARDAGIDDITVSTDHPLIALEALKPRRQDWNGEFLETGSFYIARKQLVNDGRFQND
;
A
#
# COMPACT_ATOMS: atom_id res chain seq x y z
N MET A 1 -57.16 18.80 -4.58
CA MET A 1 -56.03 17.95 -4.17
C MET A 1 -55.68 17.07 -5.36
N ASN A 2 -54.67 17.52 -6.12
CA ASN A 2 -53.68 16.82 -6.95
C ASN A 2 -54.19 15.69 -7.87
N ASP A 3 -54.23 15.89 -9.19
CA ASP A 3 -53.10 15.84 -10.16
C ASP A 3 -52.64 14.39 -10.42
N ASP A 4 -52.39 13.84 -11.61
CA ASP A 4 -52.45 14.19 -13.03
C ASP A 4 -52.34 12.82 -13.74
N GLY A 5 -53.22 12.42 -14.65
CA GLY A 5 -53.02 12.72 -16.07
C GLY A 5 -51.67 12.23 -16.62
N ASN A 6 -51.61 11.05 -17.24
CA ASN A 6 -51.54 10.92 -18.71
C ASN A 6 -51.08 9.52 -19.17
N ILE A 7 -51.86 8.95 -20.08
CA ILE A 7 -51.63 7.71 -20.83
C ILE A 7 -51.02 8.09 -22.19
N ARG A 8 -49.97 7.39 -22.62
CA ARG A 8 -49.55 7.13 -24.02
C ARG A 8 -48.16 6.48 -23.97
N SER A 9 -47.75 5.53 -24.79
CA SER A 9 -48.34 4.66 -25.80
C SER A 9 -47.13 3.95 -26.40
N ASP A 10 -47.23 2.63 -26.59
CA ASP A 10 -46.55 1.84 -27.62
C ASP A 10 -45.26 2.37 -28.25
N ILE A 11 -44.15 1.66 -28.04
CA ILE A 11 -43.39 1.15 -29.18
C ILE A 11 -42.88 -0.26 -28.85
N SER A 12 -43.59 -1.22 -29.42
CA SER A 12 -43.15 -2.57 -29.74
C SER A 12 -41.79 -2.62 -30.43
N GLY A 13 -40.96 -3.59 -30.05
CA GLY A 13 -40.09 -4.27 -31.01
C GLY A 13 -38.61 -3.88 -30.99
N PHE A 14 -37.84 -4.55 -30.13
CA PHE A 14 -36.64 -5.23 -30.63
C PHE A 14 -36.41 -6.51 -29.83
N SER A 15 -37.02 -7.60 -30.34
CA SER A 15 -36.61 -8.96 -30.04
C SER A 15 -35.25 -9.19 -30.68
N THR A 16 -34.17 -9.07 -29.91
CA THR A 16 -32.94 -9.78 -30.26
C THR A 16 -32.89 -11.07 -29.44
N THR A 17 -33.23 -12.15 -30.11
CA THR A 17 -32.95 -13.52 -29.69
C THR A 17 -31.44 -13.65 -29.41
N ARG A 18 -31.04 -13.69 -28.14
CA ARG A 18 -29.71 -14.15 -27.76
C ARG A 18 -29.79 -14.91 -26.44
N SER A 19 -29.90 -16.22 -26.62
CA SER A 19 -29.28 -17.29 -25.83
C SER A 19 -29.08 -17.03 -24.33
N ARG A 20 -29.73 -17.88 -23.51
CA ARG A 20 -29.47 -18.07 -22.07
C ARG A 20 -27.97 -18.07 -21.75
N GLU A 21 -27.40 -16.94 -21.38
CA GLU A 21 -26.14 -16.93 -20.63
C GLU A 21 -26.49 -17.02 -19.16
N LYS A 22 -26.27 -18.20 -18.57
CA LYS A 22 -26.20 -18.36 -17.12
C LYS A 22 -25.09 -17.43 -16.64
N ILE A 23 -25.47 -16.33 -15.99
CA ILE A 23 -24.52 -15.53 -15.22
C ILE A 23 -24.13 -16.41 -14.02
N TYR A 24 -23.02 -17.12 -14.13
CA TYR A 24 -22.44 -17.81 -12.98
C TYR A 24 -21.91 -16.72 -12.06
N ASN A 25 -22.57 -16.55 -10.91
CA ASN A 25 -22.08 -15.70 -9.85
C ASN A 25 -20.78 -16.35 -9.34
N VAL A 26 -19.63 -15.87 -9.82
CA VAL A 26 -18.33 -16.38 -9.38
C VAL A 26 -18.16 -15.87 -7.95
N ALA A 27 -18.16 -16.79 -6.99
CA ALA A 27 -17.89 -16.44 -5.60
C ALA A 27 -16.57 -15.64 -5.54
N PRO A 28 -16.50 -14.56 -4.75
CA PRO A 28 -15.28 -13.77 -4.65
C PRO A 28 -14.12 -14.69 -4.28
N VAL A 29 -13.08 -14.68 -5.12
CA VAL A 29 -11.83 -15.40 -4.85
C VAL A 29 -11.32 -14.88 -3.51
N GLN A 30 -11.27 -15.74 -2.50
CA GLN A 30 -10.70 -15.35 -1.21
C GLN A 30 -9.25 -14.94 -1.44
N LYS A 31 -8.92 -13.69 -1.10
CA LYS A 31 -7.54 -13.21 -1.12
C LYS A 31 -6.75 -14.07 -0.13
N LEU A 32 -5.82 -14.89 -0.64
CA LEU A 32 -4.97 -15.71 0.20
C LEU A 32 -4.07 -14.78 1.04
N ALA A 33 -3.95 -15.06 2.33
CA ALA A 33 -3.01 -14.36 3.19
C ALA A 33 -1.58 -14.70 2.75
N SER A 34 -0.83 -13.71 2.30
CA SER A 34 0.56 -13.84 1.88
C SER A 34 1.49 -13.38 3.00
N ALA A 35 2.53 -14.17 3.29
CA ALA A 35 3.58 -13.82 4.24
C ALA A 35 4.94 -13.80 3.53
N VAL A 36 5.87 -12.99 4.02
CA VAL A 36 7.23 -12.84 3.49
C VAL A 36 8.25 -13.24 4.54
N LEU A 37 9.15 -14.16 4.18
CA LEU A 37 10.32 -14.53 4.97
C LEU A 37 11.60 -14.04 4.29
N ILE A 38 12.37 -13.21 4.99
CA ILE A 38 13.64 -12.66 4.50
C ILE A 38 14.80 -13.31 5.27
N LEU A 39 15.66 -14.04 4.57
CA LEU A 39 16.83 -14.69 5.17
C LEU A 39 18.08 -13.80 5.01
N ALA A 40 18.57 -13.22 6.11
CA ALA A 40 19.60 -12.19 6.08
C ALA A 40 20.75 -12.47 7.08
N ARG A 41 21.59 -13.46 6.80
CA ARG A 41 22.77 -13.78 7.64
C ARG A 41 23.85 -12.69 7.62
N GLY A 42 24.61 -12.57 8.71
CA GLY A 42 25.76 -11.67 8.81
C GLY A 42 26.95 -12.12 7.97
N GLY A 43 27.25 -13.42 8.01
CA GLY A 43 28.36 -13.99 7.24
C GLY A 43 28.11 -13.88 5.74
N SER A 44 28.90 -13.07 5.04
CA SER A 44 28.79 -12.91 3.58
C SER A 44 30.12 -13.31 2.94
N LYS A 45 30.09 -14.31 2.03
CA LYS A 45 31.32 -14.89 1.44
C LYS A 45 31.97 -14.01 0.35
N GLY A 46 31.19 -13.15 -0.31
CA GLY A 46 31.68 -12.22 -1.34
C GLY A 46 31.83 -10.80 -0.82
N VAL A 47 30.70 -10.09 -0.67
CA VAL A 47 30.69 -8.73 -0.09
C VAL A 47 30.40 -8.82 1.40
N ARG A 48 31.37 -8.44 2.26
CA ARG A 48 31.16 -8.45 3.72
C ARG A 48 29.94 -7.61 4.11
N LEU A 49 29.11 -8.19 5.00
CA LEU A 49 27.89 -7.57 5.52
C LEU A 49 26.98 -7.03 4.41
N LYS A 50 26.78 -7.79 3.32
CA LYS A 50 26.02 -7.32 2.15
C LYS A 50 24.67 -6.71 2.51
N ASN A 51 23.97 -7.28 3.49
CA ASN A 51 22.63 -6.86 3.91
C ASN A 51 22.61 -5.43 4.50
N LEU A 52 23.76 -4.95 5.00
CA LEU A 52 23.94 -3.58 5.51
C LEU A 52 24.56 -2.63 4.47
N GLN A 53 25.00 -3.14 3.32
CA GLN A 53 25.50 -2.29 2.24
C GLN A 53 24.36 -1.50 1.63
N LYS A 54 24.67 -0.28 1.20
CA LYS A 54 23.66 0.65 0.67
C LYS A 54 23.55 0.53 -0.85
N VAL A 55 22.31 0.55 -1.34
CA VAL A 55 21.94 0.71 -2.75
C VAL A 55 20.82 1.74 -2.82
N GLY A 56 21.04 2.84 -3.57
CA GLY A 56 20.09 3.95 -3.62
C GLY A 56 19.91 4.67 -2.27
N GLY A 57 20.96 4.74 -1.44
CA GLY A 57 20.93 5.43 -0.14
C GLY A 57 20.33 4.62 1.02
N ARG A 58 19.71 3.47 0.76
CA ARG A 58 19.14 2.56 1.77
C ARG A 58 19.91 1.24 1.81
N THR A 59 19.93 0.57 2.95
CA THR A 59 20.55 -0.76 3.07
C THR A 59 19.78 -1.80 2.26
N LEU A 60 20.44 -2.87 1.82
CA LEU A 60 19.78 -3.95 1.10
C LEU A 60 18.61 -4.55 1.91
N ILE A 61 18.82 -4.83 3.19
CA ILE A 61 17.76 -5.38 4.05
C ILE A 61 16.58 -4.42 4.15
N ARG A 62 16.84 -3.11 4.27
CA ARG A 62 15.78 -2.11 4.30
C ARG A 62 15.01 -2.09 2.98
N ASN A 63 15.70 -2.06 1.84
CA ASN A 63 15.01 -2.12 0.55
C ASN A 63 14.09 -3.35 0.45
N THR A 64 14.54 -4.52 0.88
CA THR A 64 13.70 -5.74 0.86
C THR A 64 12.45 -5.62 1.73
N VAL A 65 12.59 -5.12 2.96
CA VAL A 65 11.44 -4.93 3.88
C VAL A 65 10.46 -3.90 3.32
N GLU A 66 10.94 -2.75 2.85
CA GLU A 66 10.07 -1.71 2.30
C GLU A 66 9.37 -2.18 1.02
N THR A 67 10.04 -2.94 0.15
CA THR A 67 9.40 -3.52 -1.04
C THR A 67 8.27 -4.49 -0.68
N ALA A 68 8.44 -5.31 0.35
CA ALA A 68 7.37 -6.20 0.82
C ALA A 68 6.16 -5.42 1.36
N ARG A 69 6.41 -4.34 2.11
CA ARG A 69 5.37 -3.44 2.60
C ARG A 69 4.66 -2.69 1.47
N ASP A 70 5.41 -2.16 0.52
CA ASP A 70 4.86 -1.45 -0.64
C ASP A 70 4.03 -2.39 -1.54
N ALA A 71 4.30 -3.70 -1.51
CA ALA A 71 3.47 -4.73 -2.13
C ALA A 71 2.18 -5.06 -1.35
N GLY A 72 1.95 -4.42 -0.20
CA GLY A 72 0.78 -4.62 0.65
C GLY A 72 0.83 -5.91 1.48
N ILE A 73 2.03 -6.37 1.83
CA ILE A 73 2.23 -7.53 2.71
C ILE A 73 2.64 -7.05 4.09
N ASP A 74 1.82 -7.32 5.10
CA ASP A 74 2.07 -6.91 6.48
C ASP A 74 2.81 -7.98 7.29
N ASP A 75 2.58 -9.26 6.98
CA ASP A 75 3.26 -10.39 7.63
C ASP A 75 4.66 -10.59 7.04
N ILE A 76 5.63 -9.85 7.59
CA ILE A 76 7.03 -9.87 7.16
C ILE A 76 7.90 -10.29 8.33
N THR A 77 8.62 -11.40 8.15
CA THR A 77 9.60 -11.91 9.12
C THR A 77 11.01 -11.86 8.55
N VAL A 78 11.97 -11.33 9.33
CA VAL A 78 13.40 -11.36 8.99
C VAL A 78 14.12 -12.34 9.91
N SER A 79 14.71 -13.38 9.32
CA SER A 79 15.57 -14.33 10.05
C SER A 79 17.04 -13.94 9.88
N THR A 80 17.72 -13.67 10.99
CA THR A 80 19.14 -13.27 10.99
C THR A 80 19.85 -13.71 12.27
N ASP A 81 21.14 -14.02 12.13
CA ASP A 81 22.09 -14.29 13.21
C ASP A 81 22.88 -13.03 13.61
N HIS A 82 22.65 -11.89 12.95
CA HIS A 82 23.49 -10.71 13.09
C HIS A 82 22.71 -9.52 13.69
N PRO A 83 23.12 -8.99 14.85
CA PRO A 83 22.33 -7.99 15.59
C PRO A 83 22.13 -6.68 14.81
N LEU A 84 23.14 -6.22 14.06
CA LEU A 84 22.97 -5.00 13.25
C LEU A 84 22.00 -5.18 12.07
N ILE A 85 21.85 -6.40 11.53
CA ILE A 85 20.88 -6.67 10.47
C ILE A 85 19.47 -6.64 11.07
N ALA A 86 19.28 -7.24 12.24
CA ALA A 86 18.02 -7.20 12.97
C ALA A 86 17.62 -5.74 13.29
N LEU A 87 18.54 -4.96 13.84
CA LEU A 87 18.29 -3.55 14.15
C LEU A 87 17.94 -2.74 12.91
N GLU A 88 18.64 -2.95 11.81
CA GLU A 88 18.39 -2.25 10.55
C GLU A 88 17.00 -2.59 9.97
N ALA A 89 16.60 -3.87 10.03
CA ALA A 89 15.29 -4.34 9.55
C ALA A 89 14.12 -3.77 10.35
N LEU A 90 14.32 -3.44 11.63
CA LEU A 90 13.29 -2.90 12.51
C LEU A 90 13.12 -1.38 12.43
N LYS A 91 13.96 -0.68 11.65
CA LYS A 91 13.89 0.79 11.58
C LYS A 91 12.56 1.23 10.96
N PRO A 92 11.72 2.02 11.67
CA PRO A 92 10.47 2.50 11.11
C PRO A 92 10.73 3.43 9.90
N ARG A 93 9.79 3.49 8.97
CA ARG A 93 9.69 4.61 8.03
C ARG A 93 9.33 5.87 8.80
N ARG A 94 9.68 7.02 8.24
CA ARG A 94 9.13 8.31 8.70
C ARG A 94 7.59 8.33 8.68
N GLN A 95 6.98 7.49 7.85
CA GLN A 95 5.54 7.35 7.68
C GLN A 95 4.90 6.31 8.61
N ASP A 96 5.68 5.51 9.35
CA ASP A 96 5.15 4.44 10.22
C ASP A 96 4.71 4.97 11.61
N TRP A 97 4.44 6.28 11.74
CA TRP A 97 4.02 6.87 13.00
C TRP A 97 2.49 6.87 13.11
N ASN A 98 1.95 6.08 14.03
CA ASN A 98 0.50 6.02 14.33
C ASN A 98 -0.03 7.27 15.06
N GLY A 99 0.84 8.22 15.43
CA GLY A 99 0.47 9.54 15.95
C GLY A 99 0.13 9.60 17.45
N GLU A 100 0.61 10.67 18.09
CA GLU A 100 -0.17 11.59 18.94
C GLU A 100 0.33 12.99 18.55
N PHE A 101 -0.55 13.94 18.24
CA PHE A 101 -0.14 15.29 17.89
C PHE A 101 0.52 15.97 19.11
N LEU A 102 1.84 16.06 19.09
CA LEU A 102 2.60 16.86 20.05
C LEU A 102 3.38 17.91 19.25
N GLU A 103 3.06 19.20 19.45
CA GLU A 103 3.80 20.31 18.83
C GLU A 103 5.22 20.38 19.43
N THR A 104 6.13 19.55 18.93
CA THR A 104 7.56 19.67 19.23
C THR A 104 8.18 20.63 18.21
N GLY A 105 8.11 21.94 18.50
CA GLY A 105 8.97 23.02 17.97
C GLY A 105 9.68 22.80 16.62
N SER A 106 8.96 22.36 15.59
CA SER A 106 9.51 22.08 14.27
C SER A 106 9.26 23.27 13.36
N PHE A 107 10.27 23.65 12.57
CA PHE A 107 10.13 24.73 11.60
C PHE A 107 9.78 24.14 10.23
N TYR A 108 8.64 24.55 9.70
CA TYR A 108 8.18 24.16 8.36
C TYR A 108 8.57 25.23 7.35
N ILE A 109 9.19 24.83 6.23
CA ILE A 109 9.41 25.70 5.07
C ILE A 109 8.41 25.28 4.00
N ALA A 110 7.43 26.15 3.74
CA ALA A 110 6.44 25.97 2.70
C ALA A 110 6.21 27.31 1.96
N ARG A 111 5.75 27.24 0.71
CA ARG A 111 5.27 28.43 0.01
C ARG A 111 4.01 28.93 0.72
N LYS A 112 3.94 30.24 1.02
CA LYS A 112 2.77 30.87 1.68
C LYS A 112 1.44 30.46 1.03
N GLN A 113 1.42 30.38 -0.30
CA GLN A 113 0.24 29.98 -1.06
C GLN A 113 -0.24 28.55 -0.70
N LEU A 114 0.67 27.59 -0.54
CA LEU A 114 0.32 26.22 -0.18
C LEU A 114 -0.25 26.10 1.23
N VAL A 115 0.27 26.90 2.17
CA VAL A 115 -0.27 26.96 3.54
C VAL A 115 -1.68 27.54 3.54
N ASN A 116 -1.90 28.62 2.79
CA ASN A 116 -3.23 29.24 2.67
C ASN A 116 -4.24 28.33 1.96
N ASP A 117 -3.77 27.51 1.02
CA ASP A 117 -4.60 26.55 0.28
C ASP A 117 -4.79 25.23 1.06
N GLY A 118 -4.26 25.12 2.28
CA GLY A 118 -4.38 23.93 3.13
C GLY A 118 -3.57 22.71 2.66
N ARG A 119 -2.60 22.91 1.75
CA ARG A 119 -1.84 21.83 1.11
C ARG A 119 -0.46 21.67 1.73
N PHE A 120 -0.27 20.63 2.53
CA PHE A 120 1.03 20.27 3.08
C PHE A 120 1.66 19.12 2.28
N GLN A 121 2.58 19.49 1.37
CA GLN A 121 3.57 18.67 0.64
C GLN A 121 3.16 17.32 0.00
N ASN A 122 1.93 16.83 0.12
CA ASN A 122 1.57 15.47 -0.26
C ASN A 122 0.23 15.32 -1.03
N ASP A 123 -0.23 16.38 -1.69
CA ASP A 123 -1.28 16.26 -2.72
C ASP A 123 -0.67 16.10 -4.12
#